data_AF-C8N9M3-F1
#
_entry.id   AF-C8N9M3-F1
#
_cell.length_a   1.000
_cell.length_b   1.000
_cell.length_c   1.000
_cell.angle_alpha   90.00
_cell.angle_beta   90.00
_cell.angle_gamma   90.00
#
_symmetry.space_group_name_H-M   'P 1'
#
loop_
_entity.id
_entity.type
_entity.pdbx_description
1 polymer ?
#
loop_
_entity_poly.entity_id
_entity_poly.type
_entity_poly.pdbx_seq_one_letter_code
_entity_poly.pdbx_strand_id
1 'polypeptide(L)'
;MNEKTGHSHYTHKRLRTAYNSLKRHLPWLFTCERFSELCIPNTTNLLEGKFSEMKQLLRCHRGLKKDSKPRFIKNYFAKETA
;
A
#
# COMPACT_ATOMS: atom_id res chain seq x y z
N MET A 1 -17.42 -29.07 -2.77
CA MET A 1 -18.46 -28.38 -3.56
C MET A 1 -19.70 -28.33 -2.69
N ASN A 2 -20.36 -27.17 -2.55
CA ASN A 2 -21.65 -27.13 -1.87
C ASN A 2 -22.73 -27.61 -2.85
N GLU A 3 -23.37 -28.74 -2.57
CA GLU A 3 -24.35 -29.38 -3.45
C GLU A 3 -25.61 -28.52 -3.68
N LYS A 4 -25.91 -27.57 -2.79
CA LYS A 4 -27.10 -26.70 -2.90
C LYS A 4 -26.84 -25.42 -3.69
N THR A 5 -25.61 -24.91 -3.69
CA THR A 5 -25.26 -23.63 -4.32
C THR A 5 -24.26 -23.76 -5.46
N GLY A 6 -23.68 -24.94 -5.70
CA GLY A 6 -22.64 -25.18 -6.71
C GLY A 6 -21.33 -24.46 -6.44
N HIS A 7 -21.21 -23.72 -5.32
CA HIS A 7 -20.03 -22.94 -5.00
C HIS A 7 -19.04 -23.75 -4.16
N SER A 8 -17.77 -23.69 -4.55
CA SER A 8 -16.65 -24.13 -3.74
C SER A 8 -15.90 -22.92 -3.20
N HIS A 9 -15.65 -22.89 -1.89
CA HIS A 9 -14.76 -21.90 -1.29
C HIS A 9 -13.40 -22.51 -1.03
N TYR A 10 -12.35 -21.77 -1.34
CA TYR A 10 -11.00 -22.16 -0.93
C TYR A 10 -10.91 -22.22 0.59
N THR A 11 -10.34 -23.29 1.12
CA THR A 11 -10.06 -23.45 2.56
C THR A 11 -9.14 -22.35 3.07
N HIS A 12 -8.12 -21.98 2.29
CA HIS A 12 -7.12 -20.97 2.65
C HIS A 12 -7.15 -19.76 1.72
N LYS A 13 -8.28 -19.01 1.71
CA LYS A 13 -8.43 -17.80 0.85
C LYS A 13 -7.29 -16.80 1.02
N ARG A 14 -6.89 -16.49 2.27
CA ARG A 14 -5.83 -15.51 2.56
C ARG A 14 -4.47 -15.96 2.03
N LEU A 15 -4.10 -17.22 2.26
CA LEU A 15 -2.84 -17.79 1.78
C LEU A 15 -2.78 -17.80 0.25
N ARG A 16 -3.88 -18.24 -0.39
CA ARG A 16 -4.00 -18.22 -1.85
C ARG A 16 -3.85 -16.80 -2.41
N THR A 17 -4.49 -15.82 -1.80
CA THR A 17 -4.36 -14.41 -2.22
C THR A 17 -2.94 -13.89 -2.04
N ALA A 18 -2.28 -14.20 -0.93
CA ALA A 18 -0.88 -13.84 -0.69
C ALA A 18 0.06 -14.46 -1.75
N TYR A 19 -0.07 -15.75 -1.99
CA TYR A 19 0.68 -16.45 -3.04
C TYR A 19 0.45 -15.85 -4.43
N ASN A 20 -0.81 -15.60 -4.80
CA ASN A 20 -1.14 -15.00 -6.09
C ASN A 20 -0.59 -13.57 -6.22
N SER A 21 -0.54 -12.81 -5.13
CA SER A 21 0.09 -11.49 -5.11
C SER A 21 1.59 -11.61 -5.41
N LEU A 22 2.30 -12.47 -4.68
CA LEU A 22 3.72 -12.72 -4.91
C LEU A 22 3.99 -13.17 -6.35
N LYS A 23 3.23 -14.14 -6.86
CA LYS A 23 3.37 -14.63 -8.24
C LYS A 23 3.16 -13.54 -9.29
N ARG A 24 2.14 -12.68 -9.09
CA ARG A 24 1.82 -11.59 -10.03
C ARG A 24 2.85 -10.47 -10.00
N HIS A 25 3.41 -10.17 -8.83
CA HIS A 25 4.36 -9.08 -8.62
C HIS A 25 5.83 -9.52 -8.66
N LEU A 26 6.10 -10.81 -8.83
CA LEU A 26 7.45 -11.38 -8.85
C LEU A 26 8.44 -10.63 -9.77
N PRO A 27 8.06 -10.20 -11.00
CA PRO A 27 8.97 -9.46 -11.87
C PRO A 27 9.46 -8.13 -11.30
N TRP A 28 8.73 -7.56 -10.34
CA TRP A 28 8.99 -6.24 -9.75
C TRP A 28 9.56 -6.33 -8.33
N LEU A 29 9.53 -7.49 -7.70
CA LEU A 29 9.84 -7.65 -6.27
C LEU A 29 11.31 -7.30 -5.96
N PHE A 30 12.21 -7.60 -6.89
CA PHE A 30 13.66 -7.39 -6.77
C PHE A 30 14.16 -6.20 -7.62
N THR A 31 13.30 -5.20 -7.86
CA THR A 31 13.65 -4.04 -8.69
C THR A 31 14.83 -3.25 -8.12
N CYS A 32 14.90 -3.10 -6.79
CA CYS A 32 16.02 -2.40 -6.12
C CYS A 32 17.36 -3.13 -6.28
N GLU A 33 17.36 -4.47 -6.33
CA GLU A 33 18.57 -5.27 -6.53
C GLU A 33 18.97 -5.30 -8.01
N ARG A 34 17.99 -5.38 -8.92
CA ARG A 34 18.21 -5.45 -10.37
C ARG A 34 18.76 -4.15 -10.95
N PHE A 35 18.40 -3.01 -10.37
CA PHE A 35 18.79 -1.68 -10.84
C PHE A 35 19.49 -0.91 -9.70
N SER A 36 20.62 -1.44 -9.23
CA SER A 36 21.37 -0.86 -8.11
C SER A 36 21.93 0.52 -8.44
N GLU A 37 22.16 0.81 -9.72
CA GLU A 37 22.58 2.11 -10.25
C GLU A 37 21.54 3.22 -10.05
N LEU A 38 20.26 2.87 -9.85
CA LEU A 38 19.20 3.83 -9.56
C LEU A 38 19.15 4.22 -8.08
N CYS A 39 20.03 3.65 -7.23
CA CYS A 39 20.11 3.92 -5.81
C CYS A 39 18.76 3.77 -5.08
N ILE A 40 17.90 2.85 -5.54
CA ILE A 40 16.59 2.61 -4.93
C ILE A 40 16.82 1.93 -3.56
N PRO A 41 16.31 2.49 -2.46
CA PRO A 41 16.42 1.84 -1.16
C PRO A 41 15.76 0.46 -1.17
N ASN A 42 16.43 -0.54 -0.57
CA ASN A 42 15.88 -1.88 -0.37
C ASN A 42 14.89 -1.97 0.82
N THR A 43 14.69 -0.87 1.54
CA THR A 43 13.74 -0.78 2.67
C THR A 43 12.62 0.20 2.35
N THR A 44 11.45 -0.04 2.94
CA THR A 44 10.28 0.84 2.84
C THR A 44 10.24 1.91 3.93
N ASN A 45 11.28 2.03 4.75
CA ASN A 45 11.33 2.92 5.93
C ASN A 45 10.98 4.38 5.60
N LEU A 46 11.49 4.90 4.48
CA LEU A 46 11.20 6.26 4.04
C LEU A 46 9.70 6.46 3.76
N LEU A 47 9.10 5.53 3.01
CA LEU A 47 7.68 5.56 2.67
C LEU A 47 6.83 5.37 3.93
N GLU A 48 7.13 4.36 4.74
CA GLU A 48 6.39 4.07 5.97
C GLU A 48 6.43 5.22 6.97
N GLY A 49 7.60 5.83 7.16
CA GLY A 49 7.76 7.02 8.00
C GLY A 49 6.90 8.18 7.49
N LYS A 50 6.99 8.49 6.20
CA LYS A 50 6.23 9.58 5.59
C LYS A 50 4.72 9.38 5.69
N PHE A 51 4.23 8.20 5.34
CA PHE A 51 2.79 7.91 5.45
C PHE A 51 2.32 7.84 6.91
N SER A 52 3.19 7.48 7.86
CA SER A 52 2.86 7.47 9.29
C SER A 52 2.70 8.87 9.86
N GLU A 53 3.60 9.80 9.50
CA GLU A 53 3.49 11.22 9.83
C GLU A 53 2.17 11.79 9.26
N MET A 54 1.89 11.56 7.98
CA MET A 54 0.64 11.99 7.35
C MET A 54 -0.61 11.46 8.07
N LYS A 55 -0.61 10.16 8.41
CA LYS A 55 -1.70 9.52 9.15
C LYS A 55 -1.88 10.13 10.53
N GLN A 56 -0.80 10.49 11.21
CA GLN A 56 -0.84 11.17 12.50
C GLN A 56 -1.48 12.56 12.40
N LEU A 57 -1.09 13.37 11.42
CA LEU A 57 -1.70 14.69 11.19
C LEU A 57 -3.20 14.57 10.85
N LEU A 58 -3.58 13.64 9.99
CA LEU A 58 -4.99 13.35 9.69
C LEU A 58 -5.78 12.92 10.93
N ARG A 59 -5.15 12.14 11.82
CA ARG A 59 -5.78 11.69 13.06
C ARG A 59 -6.07 12.84 14.02
N CYS A 60 -5.29 13.91 14.01
CA CYS A 60 -5.58 15.13 14.77
C CYS A 60 -6.83 15.86 14.22
N HIS A 61 -7.15 15.69 12.93
CA HIS A 61 -8.29 16.29 12.25
C HIS A 61 -9.45 15.30 12.04
N ARG A 62 -9.93 14.64 13.10
CA ARG A 62 -11.01 13.62 12.98
C ARG A 62 -12.31 14.13 12.35
N GLY A 63 -12.58 15.43 12.42
CA GLY A 63 -13.77 16.08 11.83
C GLY A 63 -13.65 16.46 10.35
N LEU A 64 -12.55 16.10 9.68
CA LEU A 64 -12.33 16.49 8.30
C LEU A 64 -13.32 15.77 7.36
N LYS A 65 -14.10 16.55 6.59
CA LYS A 65 -15.02 16.03 5.58
C LYS A 65 -14.26 15.18 4.56
N LYS A 66 -14.93 14.17 4.00
CA LYS A 66 -14.34 13.25 3.02
C LYS A 66 -13.75 14.00 1.82
N ASP A 67 -14.41 15.06 1.36
CA ASP A 67 -13.98 15.88 0.22
C ASP A 67 -12.78 16.78 0.53
N SER A 68 -12.53 17.08 1.81
CA SER A 68 -11.37 17.85 2.26
C SER A 68 -10.11 16.99 2.39
N LYS A 69 -10.24 15.66 2.52
CA LYS A 69 -9.10 14.73 2.71
C LYS A 69 -8.14 14.75 1.51
N PRO A 70 -8.60 14.69 0.25
CA PRO A 70 -7.72 14.82 -0.91
C PRO A 70 -6.93 16.13 -0.93
N ARG A 71 -7.57 17.26 -0.56
CA ARG A 71 -6.91 18.57 -0.49
C ARG A 71 -5.84 18.60 0.61
N PHE A 72 -6.11 17.99 1.76
CA PHE A 72 -5.10 17.82 2.81
C PHE A 72 -3.90 17.01 2.31
N ILE A 73 -4.15 15.85 1.70
CA ILE A 73 -3.08 14.96 1.20
C ILE A 73 -2.24 15.69 0.14
N LYS A 74 -2.88 16.38 -0.81
CA LYS A 74 -2.19 17.18 -1.83
C LYS A 74 -1.32 18.27 -1.20
N ASN A 75 -1.85 19.00 -0.21
CA ASN A 75 -1.10 20.03 0.49
C ASN A 75 0.05 19.46 1.34
N TYR A 76 -0.13 18.29 1.95
CA TYR A 76 0.89 17.62 2.75
C TYR A 76 2.12 17.26 1.89
N PHE A 77 1.90 16.71 0.70
CA PHE A 77 3.00 16.41 -0.22
C PHE A 77 3.56 17.65 -0.93
N ALA A 78 2.76 18.70 -1.15
CA ALA A 78 3.24 19.95 -1.75
C ALA A 78 4.08 20.81 -0.79
N LYS A 79 3.95 20.63 0.52
CA LYS A 79 4.73 21.36 1.53
C LYS A 79 6.22 21.00 1.55
N GLU A 80 6.61 19.85 0.99
CA GLU A 80 8.03 19.44 0.93
C GLU A 80 8.80 20.03 -0.26
N THR A 81 8.10 20.60 -1.24
CA THR A 81 8.73 21.20 -2.44
C THR A 81 9.06 22.69 -2.29
N ALA A 82 8.88 23.28 -1.10
CA ALA A 82 9.15 24.68 -0.79
C ALA A 82 10.21 24.77 0.31
#